data_AF-A0A3D4VC86-F1
#
_entry.id   AF-A0A3D4VC86-F1
#
_cell.length_a   1.000
_cell.length_b   1.000
_cell.length_c   1.000
_cell.angle_alpha   90.00
_cell.angle_beta   90.00
_cell.angle_gamma   90.00
#
_symmetry.space_group_name_H-M   'P 1'
#
loop_
_entity.id
_entity.type
_entity.pdbx_description
1 polymer ?
#
loop_
_entity_poly.entity_id
_entity_poly.type
_entity_poly.pdbx_seq_one_letter_code
_entity_poly.pdbx_strand_id
1 'polypeptide(L)'
;MPAADTPSDEYLARARKAFDQGDFQAARRDYVIAAALERDAGRVPVVASFALSRVLFAQSNNKEAAQVLTELAREASAKGDDNTEARALADAIWLNRESHQLAQVRADAARLRDLLKGKTLSAETRRIISETTS
;
A
#
# COMPACT_ATOMS: atom_id res chain seq x y z
N MET A 1 -14.74 25.61 -9.54
CA MET A 1 -13.34 25.89 -9.16
C MET A 1 -12.57 24.59 -9.34
N PRO A 2 -11.48 24.53 -10.12
CA PRO A 2 -10.67 23.33 -10.17
C PRO A 2 -10.12 23.07 -8.75
N ALA A 3 -10.14 21.82 -8.30
CA ALA A 3 -9.53 21.45 -7.03
C ALA A 3 -8.08 21.91 -7.05
N ALA A 4 -7.65 22.63 -6.01
CA ALA A 4 -6.25 23.00 -5.88
C ALA A 4 -5.43 21.71 -5.83
N ASP A 5 -4.49 21.56 -6.77
CA ASP A 5 -3.52 20.46 -6.76
C ASP A 5 -2.87 20.45 -5.38
N THR A 6 -3.07 19.38 -4.61
CA THR A 6 -2.45 19.29 -3.30
C THR A 6 -0.95 19.06 -3.48
N PRO A 7 -0.07 19.52 -2.56
CA PRO A 7 1.37 19.36 -2.73
C PRO A 7 1.79 17.90 -2.99
N SER A 8 1.06 16.92 -2.45
CA SER A 8 1.27 15.50 -2.71
C SER A 8 0.97 15.09 -4.16
N ASP A 9 0.01 15.71 -4.85
CA ASP A 9 -0.37 15.38 -6.23
C ASP A 9 0.77 15.66 -7.22
N GLU A 10 1.53 16.74 -7.01
CA GLU A 10 2.71 17.05 -7.83
C GLU A 10 3.79 15.96 -7.69
N TYR A 11 4.08 15.55 -6.44
CA TYR A 11 5.04 14.48 -6.19
C TYR A 11 4.55 13.13 -6.73
N LEU A 12 3.25 12.82 -6.64
CA LEU A 12 2.66 11.62 -7.25
C LEU A 12 2.84 11.61 -8.77
N ALA A 13 2.55 12.74 -9.44
CA ALA A 13 2.68 12.85 -10.89
C ALA A 13 4.13 12.67 -11.35
N ARG A 14 5.08 13.29 -10.65
CA ARG A 14 6.51 13.14 -10.92
C ARG A 14 7.01 11.72 -10.66
N ALA A 15 6.61 11.12 -9.54
CA ALA A 15 6.99 9.75 -9.18
C ALA A 15 6.49 8.75 -10.22
N ARG A 16 5.25 8.94 -10.71
CA ARG A 16 4.67 8.12 -11.77
C ARG A 16 5.45 8.24 -13.07
N LYS A 17 5.77 9.47 -13.49
CA LYS A 17 6.59 9.71 -14.68
C LYS A 17 7.97 9.05 -14.57
N ALA A 18 8.62 9.16 -13.41
CA ALA A 18 9.91 8.52 -13.16
C ALA A 18 9.80 6.98 -13.21
N PHE A 19 8.75 6.41 -12.62
CA PHE A 19 8.49 4.98 -12.67
C PHE A 19 8.30 4.47 -14.09
N ASP A 20 7.48 5.16 -14.90
CA ASP A 20 7.22 4.80 -16.29
C ASP A 20 8.49 4.91 -17.17
N GLN A 21 9.46 5.72 -16.75
CA GLN A 21 10.77 5.86 -17.39
C GLN A 21 11.82 4.85 -16.87
N GLY A 22 11.46 4.02 -15.88
CA GLY A 22 12.38 3.08 -15.24
C GLY A 22 13.34 3.71 -14.23
N ASP A 23 13.19 5.00 -13.92
CA ASP A 23 13.95 5.67 -12.86
C ASP A 23 13.31 5.38 -11.49
N PHE A 24 13.54 4.16 -11.02
CA PHE A 24 12.98 3.66 -9.76
C PHE A 24 13.50 4.42 -8.53
N GLN A 25 14.69 5.03 -8.59
CA GLN A 25 15.21 5.82 -7.46
C GLN A 25 14.49 7.15 -7.34
N ALA A 26 14.30 7.87 -8.44
CA ALA A 26 13.51 9.10 -8.43
C ALA A 26 12.04 8.81 -8.08
N ALA A 27 11.46 7.74 -8.61
CA ALA A 27 10.10 7.31 -8.27
C ALA A 27 9.94 7.04 -6.78
N ARG A 28 10.85 6.25 -6.19
CA ARG A 28 10.86 5.94 -4.75
C ARG A 28 10.88 7.22 -3.92
N ARG A 29 11.81 8.14 -4.21
CA ARG A 29 11.95 9.40 -3.47
C ARG A 29 10.66 10.21 -3.51
N ASP A 30 10.11 10.41 -4.69
CA ASP A 30 8.94 11.28 -4.86
C ASP A 30 7.67 10.63 -4.26
N TYR A 31 7.50 9.29 -4.30
CA TYR A 31 6.42 8.62 -3.57
C TYR A 31 6.56 8.67 -2.05
N VAL A 32 7.78 8.57 -1.50
CA VAL A 32 8.02 8.74 -0.06
C VAL A 32 7.60 10.13 0.39
N ILE A 33 7.95 11.18 -0.38
CA ILE A 33 7.56 12.56 -0.08
C ILE A 33 6.04 12.72 -0.16
N ALA A 34 5.40 12.20 -1.22
CA ALA A 34 3.95 12.24 -1.35
C ALA A 34 3.25 11.57 -0.16
N ALA A 35 3.72 10.40 0.28
CA ALA A 35 3.17 9.70 1.43
C ALA A 35 3.34 10.49 2.74
N ALA A 36 4.49 11.14 2.94
CA ALA A 36 4.73 11.99 4.10
C ALA A 36 3.77 13.19 4.13
N LEU A 37 3.59 13.87 3.00
CA LEU A 37 2.68 15.02 2.90
C LEU A 37 1.22 14.65 3.19
N GLU A 38 0.77 13.48 2.74
CA GLU A 38 -0.56 12.96 3.07
C GLU A 38 -0.72 12.72 4.58
N ARG A 39 0.28 12.10 5.22
CA ARG A 39 0.27 11.86 6.67
C ARG A 39 0.29 13.15 7.47
N ASP A 40 1.10 14.12 7.07
CA ASP A 40 1.17 15.45 7.70
C ASP A 40 -0.16 16.20 7.58
N ALA A 41 -0.91 15.95 6.50
CA ALA A 41 -2.28 16.42 6.32
C ALA A 41 -3.35 15.58 7.06
N GLY A 42 -2.94 14.56 7.82
CA GLY A 42 -3.83 13.67 8.58
C GLY A 42 -4.61 12.66 7.74
N ARG A 43 -4.22 12.48 6.46
CA ARG A 43 -4.84 11.58 5.47
C ARG A 43 -4.08 10.25 5.39
N VAL A 44 -4.74 9.21 4.89
CA VAL A 44 -4.12 7.91 4.62
C VAL A 44 -3.46 7.97 3.23
N PRO A 45 -2.15 7.71 3.09
CA PRO A 45 -1.38 7.82 1.85
C PRO A 45 -1.62 6.62 0.90
N VAL A 46 -2.88 6.30 0.59
CA VAL A 46 -3.26 5.08 -0.14
C VAL A 46 -2.52 4.94 -1.47
N VAL A 47 -2.62 5.95 -2.34
CA VAL A 47 -2.03 5.92 -3.69
C VAL A 47 -0.50 5.86 -3.61
N ALA A 48 0.11 6.71 -2.77
CA ALA A 48 1.55 6.80 -2.64
C ALA A 48 2.15 5.50 -2.10
N SER A 49 1.54 4.88 -1.07
CA SER A 49 2.06 3.67 -0.44
C SER A 49 1.95 2.44 -1.33
N PHE A 50 0.84 2.25 -2.05
CA PHE A 50 0.73 1.16 -3.04
C PHE A 50 1.71 1.35 -4.20
N ALA A 51 1.93 2.57 -4.65
CA ALA A 51 2.88 2.83 -5.73
C ALA A 51 4.34 2.64 -5.26
N LEU A 52 4.67 3.09 -4.05
CA LEU A 52 5.96 2.89 -3.42
C LEU A 52 6.28 1.40 -3.25
N SER A 53 5.33 0.58 -2.79
CA SER A 53 5.54 -0.86 -2.65
C SER A 53 5.84 -1.52 -3.99
N ARG A 54 5.19 -1.09 -5.08
CA ARG A 54 5.48 -1.56 -6.44
C ARG A 54 6.87 -1.16 -6.93
N VAL A 55 7.33 0.06 -6.64
CA VAL A 55 8.70 0.50 -6.93
C VAL A 55 9.71 -0.37 -6.19
N LEU A 56 9.48 -0.61 -4.90
CA LEU A 56 10.36 -1.43 -4.08
C LEU A 56 10.39 -2.89 -4.55
N PHE A 57 9.24 -3.45 -4.94
CA PHE A 57 9.15 -4.77 -5.55
C PHE A 57 9.94 -4.85 -6.88
N ALA A 58 9.80 -3.85 -7.75
CA ALA A 58 10.57 -3.78 -9.00
C ALA A 58 12.09 -3.71 -8.78
N GLN A 59 12.52 -3.24 -7.60
CA GLN A 59 13.91 -3.22 -7.15
C GLN A 59 14.31 -4.47 -6.34
N SER A 60 13.48 -5.51 -6.30
CA SER A 60 13.66 -6.73 -5.50
C SER A 60 13.74 -6.50 -3.98
N ASN A 61 13.26 -5.35 -3.50
CA ASN A 61 13.23 -4.99 -2.08
C ASN A 61 11.93 -5.47 -1.41
N ASN A 62 11.61 -6.76 -1.54
CA ASN A 62 10.31 -7.34 -1.15
C ASN A 62 9.97 -7.12 0.33
N LYS A 63 10.96 -7.23 1.22
CA LYS A 63 10.77 -6.98 2.66
C LYS A 63 10.36 -5.54 2.94
N GLU A 64 11.00 -4.57 2.28
CA GLU A 64 10.65 -3.15 2.45
C GLU A 64 9.29 -2.84 1.83
N ALA A 65 9.00 -3.42 0.66
CA ALA A 65 7.69 -3.31 0.01
C ALA A 65 6.56 -3.81 0.93
N ALA A 66 6.77 -4.94 1.60
CA ALA A 66 5.81 -5.49 2.56
C ALA A 66 5.62 -4.55 3.76
N GLN A 67 6.71 -3.98 4.30
CA GLN A 67 6.64 -3.05 5.43
C GLN A 67 5.81 -1.80 5.11
N VAL A 68 5.96 -1.24 3.91
CA VAL A 68 5.15 -0.09 3.45
C VAL A 68 3.66 -0.43 3.46
N LEU A 69 3.29 -1.63 3.02
CA LEU A 69 1.90 -2.08 2.97
C LEU A 69 1.35 -2.45 4.35
N THR A 70 2.14 -3.06 5.23
CA THR A 70 1.74 -3.30 6.62
C THR A 70 1.48 -1.98 7.34
N GLU A 71 2.29 -0.95 7.11
CA GLU A 71 2.06 0.38 7.70
C GLU A 71 0.80 1.04 7.11
N LEU A 72 0.62 0.99 5.79
CA LEU A 72 -0.62 1.45 5.16
C LEU A 72 -1.86 0.76 5.74
N ALA A 73 -1.80 -0.55 5.97
CA ALA A 73 -2.91 -1.30 6.56
C ALA A 73 -3.25 -0.80 7.98
N ARG A 74 -2.24 -0.50 8.81
CA ARG A 74 -2.45 0.06 10.15
C ARG A 74 -3.08 1.44 10.11
N GLU A 75 -2.57 2.30 9.23
CA GLU A 75 -3.10 3.66 9.03
C GLU A 75 -4.55 3.63 8.55
N ALA A 76 -4.88 2.75 7.59
CA ALA A 76 -6.24 2.54 7.11
C ALA A 76 -7.17 2.03 8.21
N SER A 77 -6.70 1.05 9.00
CA SER A 77 -7.42 0.51 10.15
C SER A 77 -7.78 1.59 11.17
N ALA A 78 -6.82 2.46 11.49
CA ALA A 78 -7.02 3.57 12.42
C ALA A 78 -8.06 4.60 11.94
N LYS A 79 -8.35 4.63 10.64
CA LYS A 79 -9.38 5.49 10.03
C LYS A 79 -10.68 4.73 9.71
N GLY A 80 -10.76 3.43 10.00
CA GLY A 80 -11.92 2.59 9.69
C GLY A 80 -12.07 2.27 8.19
N ASP A 81 -10.99 2.37 7.41
CA ASP A 81 -10.98 1.99 5.99
C ASP A 81 -10.61 0.51 5.83
N ASP A 82 -11.60 -0.36 6.08
CA ASP A 82 -11.45 -1.81 6.01
C ASP A 82 -11.04 -2.30 4.61
N ASN A 83 -11.43 -1.60 3.55
CA ASN A 83 -11.11 -2.02 2.18
C ASN A 83 -9.63 -1.81 1.86
N THR A 84 -9.10 -0.64 2.21
CA THR A 84 -7.67 -0.35 2.07
C THR A 84 -6.85 -1.24 3.00
N GLU A 85 -7.28 -1.43 4.24
CA GLU A 85 -6.62 -2.32 5.20
C GLU A 85 -6.51 -3.75 4.62
N ALA A 86 -7.62 -4.33 4.18
CA ALA A 86 -7.64 -5.71 3.71
C ALA A 86 -6.80 -5.91 2.44
N ARG A 87 -6.84 -4.96 1.49
CA ARG A 87 -6.02 -5.01 0.29
C ARG A 87 -4.54 -4.92 0.61
N ALA A 88 -4.15 -3.96 1.47
CA ALA A 88 -2.75 -3.78 1.85
C ALA A 88 -2.20 -5.01 2.58
N LEU A 89 -2.99 -5.64 3.46
CA LEU A 89 -2.62 -6.89 4.12
C LEU A 89 -2.44 -8.05 3.13
N ALA A 90 -3.32 -8.21 2.15
CA ALA A 90 -3.20 -9.27 1.15
C ALA A 90 -1.89 -9.17 0.35
N ASP A 91 -1.56 -7.97 -0.12
CA ASP A 91 -0.31 -7.72 -0.87
C ASP A 91 0.93 -7.88 0.06
N ALA A 92 0.85 -7.41 1.31
CA ALA A 92 1.92 -7.58 2.29
C ALA A 92 2.19 -9.05 2.62
N ILE A 93 1.14 -9.88 2.76
CA ILE A 93 1.24 -11.33 2.98
C ILE A 93 2.03 -11.99 1.85
N TRP A 94 1.70 -11.66 0.59
CA TRP A 94 2.39 -12.21 -0.57
C TRP A 94 3.88 -11.85 -0.55
N LEU A 95 4.22 -10.57 -0.37
CA LEU A 95 5.62 -10.10 -0.31
C LEU A 95 6.39 -10.67 0.89
N ASN A 96 5.74 -10.79 2.05
CA ASN A 96 6.34 -11.37 3.24
C ASN A 96 6.60 -12.87 3.07
N ARG A 97 5.77 -13.59 2.31
CA ARG A 97 6.00 -15.01 1.96
C ARG A 97 7.23 -15.17 1.07
N GLU A 98 7.34 -14.34 0.03
CA GLU A 98 8.52 -14.29 -0.86
C GLU A 98 9.81 -13.92 -0.10
N SER A 99 9.67 -13.14 0.99
CA SER A 99 10.79 -12.70 1.83
C SER A 99 11.04 -13.59 3.06
N HIS A 100 10.40 -14.76 3.15
CA HIS A 100 10.47 -15.70 4.28
C HIS A 100 10.11 -15.10 5.67
N GLN A 101 9.32 -14.02 5.72
CA GLN A 101 8.87 -13.36 6.94
C GLN A 101 7.62 -14.04 7.53
N LEU A 102 7.73 -15.32 7.90
CA LEU A 102 6.58 -16.17 8.27
C LEU A 102 5.80 -15.68 9.51
N ALA A 103 6.46 -14.99 10.44
CA ALA A 103 5.79 -14.41 11.61
C ALA A 103 4.81 -13.30 11.19
N GLN A 104 5.26 -12.40 10.31
CA GLN A 104 4.44 -11.34 9.73
C GLN A 104 3.30 -11.90 8.91
N VAL A 105 3.57 -12.89 8.03
CA VAL A 105 2.51 -13.59 7.26
C VAL A 105 1.39 -14.09 8.16
N ARG A 106 1.72 -14.74 9.28
CA ARG A 106 0.72 -15.28 10.21
C ARG A 106 -0.11 -14.17 10.86
N ALA A 107 0.53 -13.09 11.30
CA ALA A 107 -0.13 -11.95 11.93
C ALA A 107 -1.08 -11.25 10.94
N ASP A 108 -0.60 -10.92 9.75
CA ASP A 108 -1.37 -10.24 8.71
C ASP A 108 -2.53 -11.13 8.23
N ALA A 109 -2.31 -12.43 8.07
CA ALA A 109 -3.36 -13.38 7.67
C ALA A 109 -4.43 -13.57 8.75
N ALA A 110 -4.08 -13.49 10.04
CA ALA A 110 -5.07 -13.52 11.11
C ALA A 110 -5.99 -12.30 11.02
N ARG A 111 -5.41 -11.11 10.89
CA ARG A 111 -6.16 -9.86 10.76
C ARG A 111 -7.05 -9.84 9.51
N LEU A 112 -6.53 -10.28 8.37
CA LEU A 112 -7.29 -10.34 7.12
C LEU A 112 -8.51 -11.28 7.22
N ARG A 113 -8.36 -12.43 7.90
CA ARG A 113 -9.49 -13.34 8.15
C ARG A 113 -10.58 -12.70 9.00
N ASP A 114 -10.21 -11.88 9.98
CA ASP A 114 -11.20 -11.20 10.82
C ASP A 114 -11.97 -10.13 10.05
N LEU A 115 -11.30 -9.38 9.16
CA LEU A 115 -11.98 -8.44 8.23
C LEU A 115 -12.95 -9.16 7.29
N LEU A 116 -12.56 -10.33 6.76
CA LEU A 116 -13.44 -11.13 5.89
C LEU A 116 -14.71 -11.63 6.59
N LYS A 117 -14.65 -11.90 7.90
CA LYS A 117 -15.83 -12.26 8.71
C LYS A 117 -16.76 -11.08 8.95
N GLY A 118 -16.23 -9.85 9.02
CA GLY A 118 -16.95 -8.62 9.38
C GLY A 118 -18.00 -8.14 8.37
N LYS A 119 -18.08 -8.73 7.17
CA LYS A 119 -18.99 -8.37 6.06
C LYS A 119 -18.90 -6.92 5.54
N THR A 120 -18.02 -6.07 6.07
CA THR A 120 -17.82 -4.67 5.65
C THR A 120 -17.03 -4.52 4.36
N LEU A 121 -16.29 -5.56 3.94
CA LEU A 121 -15.50 -5.54 2.72
C LEU A 121 -16.36 -5.54 1.46
N SER A 122 -16.00 -4.66 0.52
CA SER A 122 -16.60 -4.56 -0.81
C SER A 122 -16.38 -5.84 -1.64
N ALA A 123 -17.25 -6.06 -2.64
CA ALA A 123 -17.12 -7.21 -3.54
C ALA A 123 -15.80 -7.17 -4.34
N GLU A 124 -15.36 -5.98 -4.75
CA GLU A 124 -14.11 -5.77 -5.46
C GLU A 124 -12.91 -6.16 -4.58
N THR A 125 -12.86 -5.67 -3.34
CA THR A 125 -11.77 -6.01 -2.40
C THR A 125 -11.70 -7.50 -2.15
N ARG A 126 -12.84 -8.19 -1.99
CA ARG A 126 -12.86 -9.66 -1.82
C ARG A 126 -12.31 -10.39 -3.03
N ARG A 127 -12.64 -9.93 -4.24
CA ARG A 127 -12.10 -10.50 -5.48
C ARG A 127 -10.58 -10.36 -5.55
N ILE A 128 -10.06 -9.16 -5.29
CA ILE A 128 -8.61 -8.91 -5.27
C ILE A 128 -7.91 -9.83 -4.27
N ILE A 129 -8.44 -9.95 -3.04
CA ILE A 129 -7.87 -10.84 -2.03
C ILE A 129 -7.82 -12.29 -2.52
N SER A 130 -8.88 -12.78 -3.18
CA SER A 130 -8.91 -14.15 -3.69
C SER A 130 -7.87 -14.41 -4.79
N GLU A 131 -7.61 -13.42 -5.65
CA GLU A 131 -6.61 -13.52 -6.72
C GLU A 131 -5.18 -13.49 -6.15
N THR A 132 -4.92 -12.70 -5.10
CA THR A 132 -3.58 -12.60 -4.47
C THR A 132 -3.25 -13.78 -3.54
N THR A 133 -4.25 -14.53 -3.06
CA THR A 133 -4.07 -15.62 -2.08
C THR A 133 -4.25 -17.03 -2.62
N SER A 134 -4.67 -17.17 -3.89
CA SER A 134 -4.75 -18.46 -4.60
C SER A 134 -3.37 -18.98 -5.00
#